data_AF-A0A6G1X521-F1
#
_entry.id   AF-A0A6G1X521-F1
#
_cell.length_a   1.000
_cell.length_b   1.000
_cell.length_c   1.000
_cell.angle_alpha   90.00
_cell.angle_beta   90.00
_cell.angle_gamma   90.00
#
_symmetry.space_group_name_H-M   'P 1'
#
loop_
_entity.id
_entity.type
_entity.pdbx_description
1 polymer ?
#
loop_
_entity_poly.entity_id
_entity_poly.type
_entity_poly.pdbx_seq_one_letter_code
_entity_poly.pdbx_strand_id
1 'polypeptide(L)'
;MKRGTTLFLRMAVILMGLPVLALSIFGLYFLARNPVNPEFAHIIYPAIVGMYGSTVPYFIALYQSFKLLNYIDRNQAFSDLSVKALGKIKICAMIFSSLYVVILPFVFIMAEYDDAPGLVIIGMVPVFAAMVIAVFAAVLQRLLQEAIRIKSENDLTV
;
A
#
# COMPACT_ATOMS: atom_id res chain seq x y z
N MET A 1 -4.76 22.22 16.28
CA MET A 1 -5.16 22.47 14.87
C MET A 1 -6.69 22.46 14.74
N LYS A 2 -7.27 23.21 13.79
CA LYS A 2 -8.74 23.25 13.58
C LYS A 2 -9.25 21.84 13.23
N ARG A 3 -10.33 21.37 13.87
CA ARG A 3 -10.91 20.00 13.81
C ARG A 3 -11.41 19.49 12.43
N GLY A 4 -10.91 20.02 11.31
CA GLY A 4 -11.35 19.64 9.96
C GLY A 4 -10.24 19.56 8.90
N THR A 5 -8.97 19.74 9.27
CA THR A 5 -7.88 19.81 8.28
C THR A 5 -7.59 18.48 7.60
N THR A 6 -7.94 17.33 8.22
CA THR A 6 -7.69 16.00 7.64
C THR A 6 -8.91 15.35 6.99
N LEU A 7 -10.08 16.01 6.98
CA LEU A 7 -11.32 15.41 6.48
C LEU A 7 -11.24 15.07 4.99
N PHE A 8 -10.64 15.95 4.19
CA PHE A 8 -10.32 15.70 2.78
C PHE A 8 -9.43 14.46 2.59
N LEU A 9 -8.33 14.37 3.35
CA LEU A 9 -7.41 13.24 3.30
C LEU A 9 -8.08 11.92 3.72
N ARG A 10 -8.99 11.95 4.71
CA ARG A 10 -9.76 10.77 5.11
C ARG A 10 -10.69 10.29 4.01
N MET A 11 -11.41 11.21 3.37
CA MET A 11 -12.25 10.87 2.22
C MET A 11 -11.42 10.30 1.08
N ALA A 12 -10.25 10.87 0.80
CA ALA A 12 -9.33 10.34 -0.21
C ALA A 12 -8.86 8.91 0.12
N VAL A 13 -8.50 8.62 1.37
CA VAL A 13 -8.11 7.26 1.81
C VAL A 13 -9.25 6.25 1.61
N ILE A 14 -10.49 6.63 1.96
CA ILE A 14 -11.66 5.78 1.75
C ILE A 14 -11.91 5.57 0.25
N LEU A 15 -11.83 6.65 -0.53
CA LEU A 15 -12.05 6.62 -1.97
C LEU A 15 -11.00 5.77 -2.69
N MET A 16 -9.75 5.74 -2.23
CA MET A 16 -8.70 4.86 -2.77
C MET A 16 -9.03 3.37 -2.52
N GLY A 17 -9.64 3.04 -1.38
CA GLY A 17 -10.00 1.67 -1.04
C GLY A 17 -11.14 1.08 -1.89
N LEU A 18 -12.10 1.90 -2.30
CA LEU A 18 -13.31 1.43 -2.99
C LEU A 18 -13.03 0.79 -4.37
N PRO A 19 -12.28 1.41 -5.30
CA PRO A 19 -11.94 0.79 -6.57
C PRO A 19 -11.16 -0.50 -6.41
N VAL A 20 -10.21 -0.55 -5.48
CA VAL A 20 -9.40 -1.75 -5.24
C VAL A 20 -10.28 -2.87 -4.69
N LEU A 21 -11.22 -2.57 -3.80
CA LEU A 21 -12.19 -3.54 -3.30
C LEU A 21 -13.08 -4.08 -4.42
N ALA A 22 -13.62 -3.20 -5.27
CA ALA A 22 -14.45 -3.58 -6.41
C ALA A 22 -13.67 -4.45 -7.42
N LEU A 23 -12.44 -4.06 -7.77
CA LEU A 23 -11.57 -4.84 -8.64
C LEU A 23 -11.21 -6.19 -8.03
N SER A 24 -11.03 -6.27 -6.72
CA SER A 24 -10.72 -7.53 -6.04
C SER A 24 -11.92 -8.49 -5.99
N ILE A 25 -13.13 -7.97 -5.74
CA ILE A 25 -14.34 -8.80 -5.65
C ILE A 25 -14.86 -9.19 -7.04
N PHE A 26 -14.96 -8.24 -7.96
CA PHE A 26 -15.56 -8.47 -9.27
C PHE A 26 -14.52 -8.76 -10.35
N GLY A 27 -13.48 -7.92 -10.45
CA GLY A 27 -12.48 -8.00 -11.52
C GLY A 27 -11.64 -9.29 -11.46
N LEU A 28 -10.97 -9.54 -10.33
CA LEU A 28 -10.15 -10.73 -10.14
C LEU A 28 -10.99 -12.02 -10.17
N TYR A 29 -12.20 -12.00 -9.62
CA TYR A 29 -13.11 -13.14 -9.67
C TYR A 29 -13.54 -13.47 -11.12
N PHE A 30 -13.87 -12.43 -11.90
CA PHE A 30 -14.21 -12.59 -13.31
C PHE A 30 -13.03 -13.17 -14.11
N LEU A 31 -11.82 -12.66 -13.88
CA LEU A 31 -10.60 -13.14 -14.53
C LEU A 31 -10.27 -14.59 -14.15
N ALA A 32 -10.50 -14.97 -12.89
CA ALA A 32 -10.29 -16.34 -12.42
C ALA A 32 -11.27 -17.35 -13.04
N ARG A 33 -12.51 -16.93 -13.34
CA ARG A 33 -13.54 -17.77 -13.96
C ARG A 33 -13.49 -17.80 -15.49
N ASN A 34 -13.02 -16.72 -16.11
CA ASN A 34 -12.93 -16.59 -17.56
C ASN A 34 -11.47 -16.28 -17.93
N PRO A 35 -10.54 -17.26 -17.79
CA PRO A 35 -9.17 -17.06 -18.23
C PRO A 35 -9.17 -16.78 -19.73
N VAL A 36 -8.35 -15.82 -20.17
CA VAL A 36 -8.24 -15.40 -21.57
C VAL A 36 -7.92 -16.59 -22.48
N ASN A 37 -7.14 -17.57 -21.97
CA ASN A 37 -6.89 -18.85 -22.61
C ASN A 37 -6.79 -19.97 -21.56
N PRO A 38 -7.58 -21.07 -21.67
CA PRO A 38 -7.57 -22.19 -20.73
C PRO A 38 -6.20 -22.88 -20.56
N GLU A 39 -5.36 -22.92 -21.60
CA GLU A 39 -4.02 -23.51 -21.51
C GLU A 39 -3.09 -22.71 -20.58
N PHE A 40 -3.35 -21.40 -20.44
CA PHE A 40 -2.55 -20.49 -19.63
C PHE A 40 -3.09 -20.29 -18.22
N ALA A 41 -4.21 -20.94 -17.87
CA ALA A 41 -4.82 -20.80 -16.56
C ALA A 41 -3.80 -21.08 -15.43
N HIS A 42 -2.94 -22.09 -15.61
CA HIS A 42 -1.88 -22.46 -14.67
C HIS A 42 -0.83 -21.36 -14.43
N ILE A 43 -0.58 -20.49 -15.42
CA ILE A 43 0.38 -19.37 -15.33
C ILE A 43 -0.30 -18.13 -14.74
N ILE A 44 -1.60 -17.94 -15.01
CA ILE A 44 -2.40 -16.80 -14.50
C ILE A 44 -2.74 -16.96 -13.03
N TYR A 45 -3.08 -18.19 -12.57
CA TYR A 45 -3.57 -18.39 -11.20
C TYR A 45 -2.59 -17.94 -10.11
N PRO A 46 -1.27 -18.20 -10.18
CA PRO A 46 -0.31 -17.66 -9.22
C PRO A 46 -0.30 -16.13 -9.17
N ALA A 47 -0.42 -15.47 -10.33
CA ALA A 47 -0.51 -14.00 -10.39
C ALA A 47 -1.79 -13.49 -9.72
N ILE A 48 -2.94 -14.13 -9.99
CA ILE A 48 -4.22 -13.78 -9.34
C ILE A 48 -4.15 -13.98 -7.83
N VAL A 49 -3.59 -15.10 -7.36
CA VAL A 49 -3.41 -15.38 -5.93
C VAL A 49 -2.49 -14.33 -5.29
N GLY A 50 -1.39 -13.96 -5.95
CA GLY A 50 -0.52 -12.88 -5.52
C GLY A 50 -1.24 -11.54 -5.43
N MET A 51 -2.05 -11.20 -6.43
CA MET A 51 -2.86 -9.97 -6.43
C MET A 51 -3.87 -9.96 -5.28
N TYR A 52 -4.59 -11.05 -5.04
CA TYR A 52 -5.46 -11.19 -3.87
C TYR A 52 -4.67 -11.06 -2.57
N GLY A 53 -3.51 -11.71 -2.46
CA GLY A 53 -2.63 -11.61 -1.30
C GLY A 53 -2.18 -10.18 -1.03
N SER A 54 -1.92 -9.39 -2.08
CA SER A 54 -1.50 -7.99 -1.98
C SER A 54 -2.59 -7.04 -1.46
N THR A 55 -3.87 -7.42 -1.57
CA THR A 55 -4.98 -6.61 -1.04
C THR A 55 -4.88 -6.47 0.49
N VAL A 56 -4.38 -7.49 1.18
CA VAL A 56 -4.24 -7.50 2.64
C VAL A 56 -3.30 -6.39 3.14
N PRO A 57 -2.01 -6.34 2.74
CA PRO A 57 -1.13 -5.24 3.14
C PRO A 57 -1.63 -3.88 2.63
N TYR A 58 -2.27 -3.81 1.46
CA TYR A 58 -2.85 -2.58 0.94
C TYR A 58 -3.92 -1.99 1.89
N PHE A 59 -4.92 -2.79 2.29
CA PHE A 59 -5.97 -2.32 3.20
C PHE A 59 -5.45 -2.06 4.62
N ILE A 60 -4.47 -2.82 5.08
CA ILE A 60 -3.80 -2.52 6.36
C ILE A 60 -3.11 -1.15 6.28
N ALA A 61 -2.40 -0.85 5.18
CA ALA A 61 -1.76 0.45 4.99
C ALA A 61 -2.79 1.60 4.99
N LEU A 62 -3.91 1.46 4.26
CA LEU A 62 -4.99 2.45 4.28
C LEU A 62 -5.55 2.67 5.68
N TYR A 63 -5.79 1.59 6.43
CA TYR A 63 -6.28 1.69 7.81
C TYR A 63 -5.27 2.41 8.74
N GLN A 64 -3.97 2.15 8.58
CA GLN A 64 -2.95 2.86 9.36
C GLN A 64 -2.84 4.33 8.96
N SER A 65 -2.98 4.66 7.67
CA SER A 65 -3.07 6.04 7.19
C SER A 65 -4.27 6.76 7.81
N PHE A 66 -5.44 6.12 7.86
CA PHE A 66 -6.61 6.67 8.53
C PHE A 66 -6.37 6.90 10.03
N LYS A 67 -5.70 5.96 10.72
CA LYS A 67 -5.29 6.12 12.12
C LYS A 67 -4.34 7.30 12.32
N LEU A 68 -3.35 7.49 11.45
CA LEU A 68 -2.46 8.65 11.49
C LEU A 68 -3.23 9.97 11.39
N LEU A 69 -4.19 10.06 10.47
CA LEU A 69 -5.05 11.24 10.34
C LEU A 69 -5.91 11.48 11.60
N ASN A 70 -6.33 10.42 12.31
CA ASN A 70 -7.00 10.55 13.60
C ASN A 70 -6.06 11.04 14.70
N TYR A 71 -4.81 10.58 14.74
CA TYR A 71 -3.82 11.06 15.70
C TYR A 71 -3.50 12.55 15.47
N ILE A 72 -3.39 12.99 14.21
CA ILE A 72 -3.17 14.39 13.87
C ILE A 72 -4.32 15.28 14.38
N ASP A 73 -5.56 14.90 14.12
CA ASP A 73 -6.73 15.68 14.57
C ASP A 73 -6.87 15.73 16.10
N ARG A 74 -6.38 14.71 16.80
CA ARG A 74 -6.34 14.67 18.28
C ARG A 74 -5.12 15.38 18.87
N ASN A 75 -4.32 16.09 18.05
CA ASN A 75 -3.02 16.67 18.42
C ASN A 75 -2.01 15.65 19.01
N GLN A 76 -2.15 14.37 18.63
CA GLN A 76 -1.27 13.26 19.01
C GLN A 76 -0.31 12.86 17.88
N ALA A 77 -0.06 13.77 16.93
CA ALA A 77 0.83 13.52 15.79
C ALA A 77 2.24 13.11 16.24
N PHE A 78 2.81 13.80 17.22
CA PHE A 78 4.10 13.49 17.83
C PHE A 78 3.94 12.50 18.99
N SER A 79 3.57 11.26 18.65
CA SER A 79 3.42 10.17 19.63
C SER A 79 3.97 8.86 19.09
N ASP A 80 4.30 7.94 20.00
CA ASP A 80 4.72 6.58 19.63
C ASP A 80 3.65 5.84 18.82
N LEU A 81 2.37 6.21 18.97
CA LEU A 81 1.28 5.63 18.19
C LEU A 81 1.40 6.00 16.70
N SER A 82 1.76 7.24 16.40
CA SER A 82 2.01 7.70 15.04
C SER A 82 3.25 7.04 14.44
N VAL A 83 4.34 6.92 15.22
CA VAL A 83 5.54 6.18 14.80
C VAL A 83 5.21 4.72 14.46
N LYS A 84 4.44 4.05 15.33
CA LYS A 84 4.00 2.66 15.10
C LYS A 84 3.13 2.54 13.85
N ALA A 85 2.24 3.49 13.60
CA ALA A 85 1.40 3.49 12.41
C ALA A 85 2.24 3.66 11.13
N LEU A 86 3.19 4.60 11.09
CA LEU A 86 4.14 4.75 9.98
C LEU A 86 4.98 3.48 9.77
N GLY A 87 5.47 2.86 10.84
CA GLY A 87 6.20 1.60 10.76
C GLY A 87 5.38 0.47 10.13
N LYS A 88 4.09 0.40 10.44
CA LYS A 88 3.17 -0.57 9.80
C LYS A 88 2.92 -0.25 8.33
N ILE A 89 2.75 1.03 7.96
CA ILE A 89 2.62 1.43 6.54
C ILE A 89 3.86 1.02 5.76
N LYS A 90 5.05 1.30 6.29
CA LYS A 90 6.33 0.88 5.69
C LYS A 90 6.37 -0.62 5.44
N ILE A 91 6.08 -1.43 6.46
CA ILE A 91 6.09 -2.90 6.33
C ILE A 91 5.06 -3.38 5.30
N CYS A 92 3.85 -2.83 5.32
CA CYS A 92 2.82 -3.17 4.34
C CYS A 92 3.26 -2.84 2.92
N ALA A 93 3.86 -1.67 2.70
CA ALA A 93 4.36 -1.24 1.41
C ALA A 93 5.52 -2.14 0.91
N MET A 94 6.42 -2.57 1.80
CA MET A 94 7.47 -3.54 1.47
C MET A 94 6.88 -4.89 1.06
N ILE A 95 5.95 -5.44 1.85
CA ILE A 95 5.28 -6.71 1.54
C ILE A 95 4.55 -6.62 0.19
N PHE A 96 3.80 -5.55 -0.04
CA PHE A 96 3.09 -5.30 -1.30
C PHE A 96 4.07 -5.26 -2.48
N SER A 97 5.17 -4.50 -2.36
CA SER A 97 6.19 -4.40 -3.39
C SER A 97 6.81 -5.77 -3.69
N SER A 98 7.20 -6.53 -2.66
CA SER A 98 7.77 -7.87 -2.82
C SER A 98 6.81 -8.86 -3.48
N LEU A 99 5.51 -8.82 -3.14
CA LEU A 99 4.50 -9.64 -3.82
C LEU A 99 4.43 -9.31 -5.31
N TYR A 100 4.40 -8.03 -5.68
CA TYR A 100 4.36 -7.64 -7.09
C TYR A 100 5.66 -7.96 -7.85
N VAL A 101 6.81 -7.94 -7.19
CA VAL A 101 8.07 -8.44 -7.79
C VAL A 101 7.96 -9.93 -8.11
N VAL A 102 7.33 -10.73 -7.25
CA VAL A 102 7.09 -12.16 -7.51
C VAL A 102 6.04 -12.38 -8.60
N ILE A 103 5.08 -11.47 -8.76
CA ILE A 103 4.04 -11.52 -9.82
C ILE A 103 4.61 -11.14 -11.20
N LEU A 104 5.61 -10.24 -11.25
CA LEU A 104 6.17 -9.70 -12.51
C LEU A 104 6.61 -10.77 -13.52
N PRO A 105 7.31 -11.86 -13.15
CA PRO A 105 7.66 -12.93 -14.10
C PRO A 105 6.45 -13.54 -14.81
N PHE A 106 5.32 -13.70 -14.12
CA PHE A 106 4.09 -14.23 -14.72
C PHE A 106 3.47 -13.22 -15.70
N VAL A 107 3.54 -11.92 -15.38
CA VAL A 107 3.12 -10.83 -16.27
C VAL A 107 4.01 -10.75 -17.51
N PHE A 108 5.32 -11.00 -17.36
CA PHE A 108 6.27 -10.99 -18.45
C PHE A 108 5.97 -12.11 -19.46
N ILE A 109 5.76 -13.34 -18.99
CA ILE A 109 5.40 -14.48 -19.86
C ILE A 109 4.11 -14.18 -20.64
N MET A 110 3.13 -13.54 -19.99
CA MET A 110 1.88 -13.11 -20.65
C MET A 110 2.11 -12.03 -21.71
N ALA A 111 2.94 -11.04 -21.39
CA ALA A 111 3.25 -9.93 -22.29
C ALA A 111 3.96 -10.40 -23.56
N GLU A 112 4.84 -11.40 -23.47
CA GLU A 112 5.48 -12.01 -24.64
C GLU A 112 4.48 -12.79 -25.50
N TYR A 113 3.52 -13.48 -24.87
CA TYR A 113 2.54 -14.29 -25.60
C TYR A 113 1.52 -13.45 -26.37
N ASP A 114 0.94 -12.43 -25.73
CA ASP A 114 -0.05 -11.54 -26.34
C ASP A 114 0.58 -10.46 -27.26
N ASP A 115 1.88 -10.56 -27.55
CA ASP A 115 2.67 -9.56 -28.28
C ASP A 115 2.46 -8.13 -27.73
N ALA A 116 2.38 -8.03 -26.40
CA ALA A 116 1.98 -6.84 -25.66
C ALA A 116 3.07 -6.44 -24.64
N PRO A 117 4.28 -6.06 -25.10
CA PRO A 117 5.42 -5.78 -24.21
C PRO A 117 5.16 -4.63 -23.22
N GLY A 118 4.21 -3.74 -23.51
CA GLY A 118 3.80 -2.65 -22.61
C GLY A 118 3.21 -3.11 -21.28
N LEU A 119 2.66 -4.34 -21.20
CA LEU A 119 2.13 -4.92 -19.95
C LEU A 119 3.19 -5.03 -18.86
N VAL A 120 4.45 -5.27 -19.22
CA VAL A 120 5.56 -5.37 -18.27
C VAL A 120 5.76 -4.03 -17.56
N ILE A 121 5.76 -2.93 -18.30
CA ILE A 121 5.92 -1.58 -17.75
C ILE A 121 4.76 -1.26 -16.80
N ILE A 122 3.52 -1.59 -17.20
CA ILE A 122 2.34 -1.42 -16.34
C ILE A 122 2.47 -2.27 -15.06
N GLY A 123 2.95 -3.50 -15.17
CA GLY A 123 3.20 -4.39 -14.04
C GLY A 123 4.27 -3.89 -13.06
N MET A 124 5.21 -3.06 -13.52
CA MET A 124 6.27 -2.47 -12.68
C MET A 124 5.78 -1.25 -11.87
N VAL A 125 4.71 -0.56 -12.31
CA VAL A 125 4.19 0.64 -11.64
C VAL A 125 3.83 0.38 -10.17
N PRO A 126 3.07 -0.68 -9.81
CA PRO A 126 2.74 -0.99 -8.42
C PRO A 126 3.98 -1.26 -7.55
N VAL A 127 5.00 -1.93 -8.10
CA VAL A 127 6.26 -2.20 -7.39
C VAL A 127 6.94 -0.90 -7.01
N PHE A 128 7.12 -0.01 -7.99
CA PHE A 128 7.81 1.26 -7.80
C PHE A 128 7.03 2.19 -6.86
N ALA A 129 5.71 2.31 -7.05
CA ALA A 129 4.86 3.12 -6.18
C ALA A 129 4.94 2.66 -4.72
N ALA A 130 4.87 1.35 -4.46
CA ALA A 130 4.97 0.81 -3.12
C ALA A 130 6.38 1.00 -2.52
N MET A 131 7.43 0.91 -3.33
CA MET A 131 8.80 1.20 -2.90
C MET A 131 8.96 2.66 -2.44
N VAL A 132 8.44 3.62 -3.21
CA VAL A 132 8.44 5.05 -2.84
C VAL A 132 7.70 5.26 -1.53
N ILE A 133 6.52 4.66 -1.36
CA ILE A 133 5.76 4.74 -0.11
C ILE A 133 6.55 4.15 1.06
N ALA A 134 7.21 3.00 0.87
CA ALA A 134 8.00 2.36 1.92
C ALA A 134 9.16 3.24 2.38
N VAL A 135 9.93 3.78 1.43
CA VAL A 135 11.05 4.69 1.72
C VAL A 135 10.56 5.96 2.42
N PHE A 136 9.49 6.58 1.90
CA PHE A 136 8.93 7.79 2.48
C PHE A 136 8.41 7.55 3.91
N ALA A 137 7.68 6.46 4.13
CA ALA A 137 7.21 6.09 5.46
C ALA A 137 8.37 5.80 6.42
N ALA A 138 9.48 5.20 5.96
CA ALA A 138 10.67 4.98 6.76
C ALA A 138 11.34 6.28 7.19
N VAL A 139 11.48 7.23 6.25
CA VAL A 139 12.04 8.57 6.53
C VAL A 139 11.16 9.30 7.55
N LEU A 140 9.84 9.36 7.32
CA LEU A 140 8.92 9.99 8.26
C LEU A 140 8.91 9.31 9.63
N GLN A 141 8.99 7.98 9.67
CA GLN A 141 9.06 7.23 10.93
C GLN A 141 10.26 7.67 11.75
N ARG A 142 11.45 7.76 11.13
CA ARG A 142 12.69 8.18 11.80
C ARG A 142 12.65 9.64 12.25
N LEU A 143 12.19 10.53 11.38
CA LEU A 143 12.08 11.96 11.70
C LEU A 143 11.11 12.21 12.86
N LEU A 144 10.00 11.49 12.87
CA LEU A 144 9.01 11.62 13.94
C LEU A 144 9.52 11.07 15.28
N GLN A 145 10.26 9.96 15.25
CA GLN A 145 10.94 9.43 16.45
C GLN A 145 11.92 10.45 17.03
N GLU A 146 12.73 11.09 16.18
CA GLU A 146 13.69 12.09 16.62
C GLU A 146 12.99 13.32 17.21
N ALA A 147 11.92 13.79 16.57
CA ALA A 147 11.13 14.90 17.07
C ALA A 147 10.48 14.60 18.44
N ILE A 148 10.02 13.37 18.65
CA ILE A 148 9.48 12.93 19.95
C ILE A 148 10.59 12.94 21.02
N ARG A 149 11.78 12.42 20.71
CA ARG A 149 12.92 12.41 21.62
C ARG A 149 13.30 13.82 22.07
N ILE A 150 13.47 14.74 21.12
CA ILE A 150 13.80 16.15 21.40
C ILE A 150 12.72 16.80 22.27
N LYS A 151 11.44 16.57 21.97
CA LYS A 151 10.34 17.09 22.77
C LYS A 151 10.39 16.55 24.21
N SER A 152 10.63 15.25 24.37
CA SER A 152 10.70 14.63 25.70
C SER A 152 11.88 15.13 26.53
N GLU A 153 13.03 15.40 25.91
CA GLU A 153 14.18 15.99 26.59
C GLU A 153 13.88 17.41 27.06
N ASN A 154 13.27 18.23 26.20
CA ASN A 154 12.90 19.60 26.55
C ASN A 154 11.86 19.66 27.70
N ASP A 155 10.87 18.76 27.68
CA ASP A 155 9.85 18.66 28.73
C ASP A 155 10.43 18.18 30.09
N LEU A 156 11.62 17.55 30.12
CA LEU A 156 12.30 17.09 31.34
C LEU A 156 13.28 18.12 31.93
N THR A 157 13.69 19.13 31.17
CA THR A 157 14.66 20.16 31.60
C THR A 157 14.04 21.45 32.10
N VAL A 158 12.73 21.66 31.88
CA VAL A 158 11.97 22.86 32.30
C VAL A 158 11.24 22.61 33.61
#